data_AF-A0A0F9WH69-F1
#
_entry.id   AF-A0A0F9WH69-F1
#
_cell.length_a   1.000
_cell.length_b   1.000
_cell.length_c   1.000
_cell.angle_alpha   90.00
_cell.angle_beta   90.00
_cell.angle_gamma   90.00
#
_symmetry.space_group_name_H-M   'P 1'
#
loop_
_entity.id
_entity.type
_entity.pdbx_description
1 polymer ?
#
loop_
_entity_poly.entity_id
_entity_poly.type
_entity_poly.pdbx_seq_one_letter_code
_entity_poly.pdbx_strand_id
1 'polypeptide(L)'
;MKRILEHIREHLLNKTPTLEELRCESSSQVNNFLQYMKNRLSMGRLRYGKKFIGTYDCVGRMAELLKEYKRTGNDKLLVDLANYALLESVYGVHPKKHFKSGDDGKHCETNQT
;
A
#
# COMPACT_ATOMS: atom_id res chain seq x y z
N MET A 1 -32.36 -13.14 -20.05
CA MET A 1 -31.54 -14.36 -20.17
C MET A 1 -30.67 -14.17 -21.42
N LYS A 2 -29.36 -13.92 -21.26
CA LYS A 2 -28.46 -13.70 -22.41
C LYS A 2 -28.25 -15.01 -23.15
N ARG A 3 -28.03 -14.94 -24.47
CA ARG A 3 -27.72 -16.15 -25.25
C ARG A 3 -26.32 -16.63 -24.90
N ILE A 4 -26.08 -17.94 -24.95
CA ILE A 4 -24.77 -18.55 -24.66
C ILE A 4 -23.64 -17.86 -25.46
N LEU A 5 -23.92 -17.51 -26.72
CA LEU A 5 -22.97 -16.78 -27.58
C LEU A 5 -22.64 -15.37 -27.10
N GLU A 6 -23.56 -14.68 -26.44
CA GLU A 6 -23.32 -13.36 -25.85
C GLU A 6 -22.47 -13.48 -24.59
N HIS A 7 -22.69 -14.52 -23.77
CA HIS A 7 -21.83 -14.82 -22.61
C HIS A 7 -20.40 -15.17 -23.04
N ILE A 8 -20.25 -16.01 -24.07
CA ILE A 8 -18.93 -16.36 -24.62
C ILE A 8 -18.27 -15.11 -25.21
N ARG A 9 -19.01 -14.28 -25.94
CA ARG A 9 -18.49 -13.03 -26.51
C ARG A 9 -18.03 -12.05 -25.44
N GLU A 10 -18.83 -11.82 -24.39
CA GLU A 10 -18.44 -10.95 -23.27
C GLU A 10 -17.22 -11.49 -22.52
N HIS A 11 -17.13 -12.80 -22.30
CA HIS A 11 -15.97 -13.41 -21.64
C HIS A 11 -14.69 -13.31 -22.51
N LEU A 12 -14.81 -13.45 -23.82
CA LEU A 12 -13.70 -13.29 -24.76
C LEU A 12 -13.32 -11.82 -24.99
N LEU A 13 -14.24 -10.88 -24.80
CA LEU A 13 -14.00 -9.43 -24.91
C LEU A 13 -13.51 -8.81 -23.59
N ASN A 14 -13.88 -9.38 -22.44
CA ASN A 14 -13.28 -9.07 -21.13
C ASN A 14 -11.89 -9.68 -21.07
N LYS A 15 -10.94 -9.07 -21.79
CA LYS A 15 -9.52 -9.39 -21.63
C LYS A 15 -9.11 -9.05 -20.21
N THR A 16 -8.83 -10.07 -19.41
CA THR A 16 -8.04 -9.89 -18.21
C THR A 16 -6.70 -9.27 -18.61
N PRO A 17 -6.32 -8.11 -18.07
CA PRO A 17 -5.06 -7.48 -18.42
C PRO A 17 -3.91 -8.44 -18.08
N THR A 18 -2.92 -8.48 -18.96
CA THR A 18 -1.71 -9.25 -18.73
C THR A 18 -0.91 -8.65 -17.57
N LEU A 19 -0.08 -9.47 -16.93
CA LEU A 19 0.80 -9.01 -15.85
C LEU A 19 1.69 -7.85 -16.28
N GLU A 20 2.09 -7.80 -17.55
CA GLU A 20 2.95 -6.76 -18.11
C GLU A 20 2.19 -5.44 -18.33
N GLU A 21 0.94 -5.50 -18.79
CA GLU A 21 0.07 -4.31 -18.91
C GLU A 21 -0.18 -3.67 -17.54
N LEU A 22 -0.43 -4.47 -16.50
CA LEU A 22 -0.61 -4.00 -15.12
C LEU A 22 0.67 -3.37 -14.52
N ARG A 23 1.84 -3.91 -14.86
CA ARG A 23 3.13 -3.35 -14.43
C ARG A 23 3.38 -1.96 -15.02
N CYS A 24 2.97 -1.72 -16.26
CA CYS A 24 3.12 -0.43 -16.92
C CYS A 24 2.19 0.65 -16.33
N GLU A 25 0.90 0.34 -16.13
CA GLU A 25 -0.08 1.32 -15.63
C GLU A 25 0.19 1.77 -14.19
N SER A 26 0.72 0.87 -13.36
CA SER A 26 1.08 1.21 -11.97
C SER A 26 2.30 2.13 -11.84
N SER A 27 3.09 2.32 -12.89
CA SER A 27 4.45 2.83 -12.77
C SER A 27 4.53 4.29 -12.30
N SER A 28 3.80 5.23 -12.91
CA SER A 28 4.01 6.67 -12.63
C SER A 28 3.55 7.10 -11.23
N GLN A 29 2.36 6.67 -10.81
CA GLN A 29 1.79 7.02 -9.50
C GLN A 29 2.57 6.35 -8.36
N VAL A 30 2.94 5.08 -8.54
CA VAL A 30 3.77 4.35 -7.57
C VAL A 30 5.15 5.00 -7.48
N ASN A 31 5.77 5.36 -8.60
CA ASN A 31 7.07 6.04 -8.60
C ASN A 31 7.03 7.38 -7.86
N ASN A 32 5.99 8.19 -8.08
CA ASN A 32 5.80 9.45 -7.36
C ASN A 32 5.65 9.22 -5.85
N PHE A 33 4.82 8.25 -5.45
CA PHE A 33 4.61 7.91 -4.05
C PHE A 33 5.91 7.44 -3.36
N LEU A 34 6.65 6.54 -4.01
CA LEU A 34 7.96 6.07 -3.54
C LEU A 34 8.97 7.22 -3.46
N GLN A 35 8.93 8.18 -4.37
CA GLN A 35 9.78 9.36 -4.31
C GLN A 35 9.43 10.25 -3.10
N TYR A 36 8.14 10.45 -2.81
CA TYR A 36 7.71 11.18 -1.60
C TYR A 36 8.17 10.48 -0.32
N MET A 37 8.06 9.15 -0.27
CA MET A 37 8.57 8.34 0.85
C MET A 37 10.07 8.58 1.07
N LYS A 38 10.87 8.43 0.00
CA LYS A 38 12.33 8.64 0.03
C LYS A 38 12.69 10.05 0.51
N ASN A 39 12.06 11.08 -0.07
CA ASN A 39 12.32 12.48 0.29
C ASN A 39 12.07 12.72 1.78
N ARG A 40 10.98 12.16 2.32
CA ARG A 40 10.59 12.32 3.72
C ARG A 40 11.55 11.62 4.68
N LEU A 41 11.99 10.40 4.36
CA LEU A 41 12.99 9.70 5.15
C LEU A 41 14.34 10.44 5.13
N SER A 42 14.76 10.95 3.97
CA SER A 42 15.98 11.76 3.84
C SER A 42 15.90 13.03 4.68
N MET A 43 14.78 13.75 4.63
CA MET A 43 14.58 14.95 5.45
C MET A 43 14.52 14.63 6.95
N GLY A 44 13.93 13.49 7.34
CA GLY A 44 13.97 13.01 8.71
C GLY A 44 15.39 12.75 9.20
N ARG A 45 16.20 12.05 8.38
CA ARG A 45 17.63 11.80 8.67
C ARG A 45 18.44 13.08 8.72
N LEU A 46 18.16 14.04 7.85
CA LEU A 46 18.82 15.34 7.86
C LEU A 46 18.53 16.11 9.16
N ARG A 47 17.26 16.12 9.60
CA ARG A 47 16.84 16.85 10.81
C ARG A 47 17.29 16.19 12.11
N TYR A 48 17.23 14.86 12.19
CA TYR A 48 17.37 14.13 13.45
C TYR A 48 18.58 13.18 13.49
N GLY A 49 19.37 13.12 12.42
CA GLY A 49 20.56 12.27 12.32
C GLY A 49 20.26 10.78 12.12
N LYS A 50 21.32 9.96 12.13
CA LYS A 50 21.25 8.51 11.85
C LYS A 50 20.72 7.66 13.02
N LYS A 51 20.69 8.20 14.25
CA LYS A 51 20.32 7.47 15.47
C LYS A 51 18.82 7.16 15.61
N PHE A 52 17.99 7.65 14.69
CA PHE A 52 16.54 7.61 14.80
C PHE A 52 15.87 6.31 14.32
N ILE A 53 16.65 5.27 14.03
CA ILE A 53 16.16 4.04 13.38
C ILE A 53 16.09 2.91 14.43
N GLY A 54 14.89 2.38 14.68
CA GLY A 54 14.67 1.17 15.48
C GLY A 54 14.22 1.36 16.94
N THR A 55 14.07 2.60 17.42
CA THR A 55 13.67 2.90 18.81
C THR A 55 12.23 3.39 18.97
N TYR A 56 11.46 3.49 17.89
CA TYR A 56 10.13 4.08 17.90
C TYR A 56 9.03 3.03 17.80
N ASP A 57 7.94 3.26 18.53
CA ASP A 57 6.67 2.56 18.34
C ASP A 57 6.06 2.95 16.98
N CYS A 58 6.47 2.23 15.92
CA CYS A 58 6.00 2.47 14.57
C CYS A 58 4.52 2.12 14.44
N VAL A 59 4.05 1.07 15.14
CA VAL A 59 2.67 0.60 15.08
C VAL A 59 1.71 1.61 15.71
N GLY A 60 2.02 2.09 16.91
CA GLY A 60 1.25 3.16 17.56
C GLY A 60 1.21 4.41 16.70
N ARG A 61 2.34 4.81 16.10
CA ARG A 61 2.37 5.98 15.23
C ARG A 61 1.55 5.82 13.95
N MET A 62 1.53 4.63 13.35
CA MET A 62 0.65 4.35 12.20
C MET A 62 -0.83 4.48 12.58
N ALA A 63 -1.24 4.02 13.76
CA ALA A 63 -2.62 4.14 14.22
C ALA A 63 -3.05 5.62 14.37
N GLU A 64 -2.19 6.46 14.93
CA GLU A 64 -2.43 7.91 15.03
C GLU A 64 -2.55 8.58 13.67
N LEU A 65 -1.63 8.27 12.74
CA LEU A 65 -1.64 8.81 11.38
C LEU A 65 -2.92 8.42 10.62
N LEU A 66 -3.36 7.18 10.75
CA LEU A 66 -4.59 6.71 10.12
C LEU A 66 -5.82 7.41 10.68
N LYS A 67 -5.88 7.60 12.01
CA LYS A 67 -6.95 8.36 12.66
C LYS A 67 -7.00 9.80 12.14
N GLU A 68 -5.86 10.45 12.04
CA GLU A 68 -5.76 11.82 11.55
C GLU A 68 -6.09 11.93 10.06
N TYR A 69 -5.70 10.94 9.25
CA TYR A 69 -6.07 10.87 7.84
C TYR A 69 -7.59 10.78 7.68
N LYS A 70 -8.25 9.90 8.44
CA LYS A 70 -9.72 9.80 8.45
C LYS A 70 -10.40 11.13 8.79
N ARG A 71 -9.76 11.96 9.62
CA ARG A 71 -10.28 13.27 10.02
C ARG A 71 -10.06 14.36 8.96
N THR A 72 -8.92 14.33 8.26
CA THR A 72 -8.44 15.46 7.44
C THR A 72 -8.40 15.21 5.95
N GLY A 73 -8.35 13.95 5.51
CA GLY A 73 -8.12 13.57 4.11
C GLY A 73 -6.73 13.94 3.58
N ASN A 74 -5.76 14.27 4.44
CA ASN A 74 -4.45 14.73 3.98
C ASN A 74 -3.54 13.56 3.57
N ASP A 75 -3.34 13.37 2.27
CA ASP A 75 -2.52 12.29 1.69
C ASP A 75 -1.06 12.27 2.16
N LYS A 76 -0.55 13.40 2.66
CA LYS A 76 0.74 13.43 3.35
C LYS A 76 0.79 12.34 4.44
N LEU A 77 -0.29 12.14 5.18
CA LEU A 77 -0.36 11.19 6.28
C LEU A 77 -0.24 9.75 5.79
N LEU A 78 -0.74 9.44 4.59
CA LEU A 78 -0.57 8.13 3.96
C LEU A 78 0.88 7.84 3.61
N VAL A 79 1.62 8.85 3.12
CA VAL A 79 3.06 8.73 2.86
C VAL A 79 3.84 8.49 4.16
N ASP A 80 3.49 9.17 5.26
CA ASP A 80 4.13 8.93 6.57
C ASP A 80 3.78 7.53 7.08
N LEU A 81 2.52 7.11 6.97
CA LEU A 81 2.07 5.79 7.39
C LEU A 81 2.84 4.69 6.64
N ALA A 82 2.98 4.82 5.32
CA ALA A 82 3.76 3.88 4.52
C ALA A 82 5.24 3.84 4.93
N ASN A 83 5.83 4.99 5.27
CA ASN A 83 7.20 5.05 5.77
C ASN A 83 7.35 4.36 7.13
N TYR A 84 6.39 4.52 8.05
CA TYR A 84 6.41 3.79 9.33
C TYR A 84 6.19 2.29 9.13
N ALA A 85 5.34 1.88 8.19
CA ALA A 85 5.19 0.47 7.83
C ALA A 85 6.50 -0.12 7.28
N LEU A 86 7.21 0.62 6.41
CA LEU A 86 8.53 0.23 5.93
C LEU A 86 9.55 0.12 7.08
N LEU A 87 9.58 1.10 7.99
CA LEU A 87 10.47 1.07 9.15
C LEU A 87 10.16 -0.09 10.09
N GLU A 88 8.88 -0.38 10.34
CA GLU A 88 8.46 -1.54 11.14
C GLU A 88 8.84 -2.85 10.44
N SER A 89 8.70 -2.94 9.12
CA SER A 89 9.11 -4.10 8.33
C SER A 89 10.63 -4.35 8.41
N VAL A 90 11.46 -3.30 8.35
CA VAL A 90 12.92 -3.44 8.35
C VAL A 90 13.50 -3.56 9.76
N TYR A 91 13.03 -2.73 10.70
CA TYR A 91 13.65 -2.54 12.03
C TYR A 91 12.74 -2.91 13.20
N GLY A 92 11.45 -3.16 12.94
CA GLY A 92 10.49 -3.52 13.98
C GLY A 92 10.84 -4.85 14.66
N VAL A 93 10.61 -4.90 15.96
CA VAL A 93 10.98 -6.00 16.87
C VAL A 93 9.76 -6.78 17.39
N HIS A 94 8.61 -6.66 16.72
CA HIS A 94 7.39 -7.34 17.15
C HIS A 94 7.63 -8.87 17.29
N PRO A 95 7.31 -9.48 18.45
CA PRO A 95 7.75 -10.85 18.78
C PRO A 95 7.18 -11.92 17.86
N LYS A 96 6.05 -11.63 17.20
CA LYS A 96 5.39 -12.52 16.24
C LYS A 96 5.56 -12.07 14.78
N LYS A 97 6.51 -11.17 14.49
CA LYS A 97 6.71 -10.64 13.14
C LYS A 97 7.13 -11.76 12.19
N HIS A 98 6.41 -11.89 11.09
CA HIS A 98 6.72 -12.82 10.01
C HIS A 98 6.12 -12.27 8.72
N PHE A 99 6.66 -12.67 7.57
CA PHE A 99 6.06 -12.44 6.26
C PHE A 99 5.79 -13.79 5.62
N LYS A 100 4.52 -14.04 5.26
CA LYS A 100 4.11 -15.21 4.49
C LYS A 100 3.17 -14.72 3.40
N SER A 101 3.57 -14.90 2.14
CA SER A 101 2.69 -14.59 1.01
C SER A 101 1.51 -15.57 1.03
N GLY A 102 0.31 -15.04 1.19
CA GLY A 102 -0.94 -15.78 1.15
C GLY A 102 -2.06 -14.83 0.72
N ASP A 103 -2.98 -15.33 -0.09
CA ASP A 103 -4.21 -14.64 -0.44
C ASP A 103 -5.29 -15.05 0.58
N ASP A 104 -5.91 -14.09 1.25
CA ASP A 104 -6.93 -14.35 2.25
C ASP A 104 -8.35 -14.38 1.66
N GLY A 105 -8.50 -14.11 0.36
CA GLY A 105 -9.77 -14.16 -0.39
C GLY A 105 -10.81 -13.13 0.04
N LYS A 106 -10.52 -12.28 1.04
CA LYS A 106 -11.51 -11.35 1.64
C LYS A 106 -11.75 -10.09 0.81
N HIS A 107 -10.91 -9.83 -0.19
CA HIS A 107 -10.96 -8.62 -1.01
C HIS A 107 -11.78 -8.77 -2.31
N CYS A 108 -12.30 -9.97 -2.59
CA CYS A 108 -13.05 -10.26 -3.83
C CYS A 108 -14.58 -10.21 -3.67
N GLU A 109 -15.11 -9.90 -2.48
CA GLU A 109 -16.55 -9.73 -2.28
C GLU A 109 -16.99 -8.37 -2.86
N THR A 110 -17.40 -8.40 -4.13
CA THR A 110 -18.13 -7.28 -4.72
C THR A 110 -19.50 -7.20 -4.04
N ASN A 111 -19.78 -6.10 -3.35
CA ASN A 111 -21.12 -5.79 -2.84
C ASN A 111 -22.10 -5.74 -4.01
N GLN A 112 -22.77 -6.85 -4.29
CA GLN A 112 -23.94 -6.89 -5.15
C GLN A 112 -25.15 -6.49 -4.31
N THR A 113 -25.58 -5.25 -4.49
CA THR A 113 -26.94 -4.75 -4.16
C THR A 113 -27.48 -4.02 -5.36
#